data_AF-Q8BP79-F1
#
_entry.id   AF-Q8BP79-F1
#
_cell.length_a   1.000
_cell.length_b   1.000
_cell.length_c   1.000
_cell.angle_alpha   90.00
_cell.angle_beta   90.00
_cell.angle_gamma   90.00
#
_symmetry.space_group_name_H-M   'P 1'
#
loop_
_entity.id
_entity.type
_entity.pdbx_description
1 polymer ?
#
loop_
_entity_poly.entity_id
_entity_poly.type
_entity_poly.pdbx_seq_one_letter_code
_entity_poly.pdbx_strand_id
1 'polypeptide(L)'
;MGASASSPATAVNASNASDGQPASPPSGCPMHKGQRKGCPVTAATSDLTSESKAHTVPAHQDRAYDYVECPVTGARAKDKESLDPSNLMPPPNQTPSPDQPFTLSTSREESSIPRADSEKKWVYPSEQMFWNAMLRKGWKWKDDDISQKDMYNIIRIHNQNNEQAWKEILKWEALHAHECPCGPSLVRFGGKAREYSPRARIRSWMGYELPFDRHDWIINRCGTEVRYVIDYYDGGEVNKEYQFTILDVRTAFDSFSAVWDRMKVAWWRWTS
;
A
#
# COMPACT_ATOMS: atom_id res chain seq x y z
N MET A 1 -53.12 -54.46 30.37
CA MET A 1 -53.39 -55.38 29.25
C MET A 1 -53.03 -54.67 27.96
N GLY A 2 -52.22 -55.31 27.10
CA GLY A 2 -51.82 -54.77 25.79
C GLY A 2 -50.31 -54.60 25.64
N ALA A 3 -49.61 -55.71 25.38
CA ALA A 3 -48.20 -55.74 25.00
C ALA A 3 -48.04 -55.58 23.47
N SER A 4 -46.89 -55.04 23.01
CA SER A 4 -46.15 -55.60 21.87
C SER A 4 -44.72 -55.04 21.81
N ALA A 5 -43.79 -56.00 21.67
CA ALA A 5 -42.32 -55.90 21.67
C ALA A 5 -41.79 -55.38 20.31
N SER A 6 -40.52 -54.97 20.10
CA SER A 6 -39.31 -55.82 20.19
C SER A 6 -38.01 -55.00 19.99
N SER A 7 -36.94 -55.41 20.68
CA SER A 7 -35.53 -54.94 20.71
C SER A 7 -34.71 -55.30 19.42
N PRO A 8 -33.36 -55.09 19.30
CA PRO A 8 -32.38 -54.47 20.21
C PRO A 8 -31.37 -53.47 19.59
N ALA A 9 -30.55 -52.89 20.47
CA ALA A 9 -29.42 -52.01 20.21
C ALA A 9 -28.20 -52.73 19.63
N THR A 10 -27.38 -52.01 18.85
CA THR A 10 -26.02 -52.41 18.49
C THR A 10 -25.04 -51.33 18.95
N ALA A 11 -24.15 -51.74 19.85
CA ALA A 11 -22.99 -50.99 20.30
C ALA A 11 -21.86 -51.13 19.27
N VAL A 12 -21.00 -50.10 19.16
CA VAL A 12 -19.70 -50.25 18.51
C VAL A 12 -18.61 -49.79 19.48
N ASN A 13 -17.72 -50.74 19.73
CA ASN A 13 -16.59 -50.69 20.66
C ASN A 13 -15.53 -49.66 20.25
N ALA A 14 -14.96 -49.02 21.26
CA ALA A 14 -13.63 -48.45 21.25
C ALA A 14 -12.61 -49.51 21.74
N SER A 15 -11.44 -49.57 21.12
CA SER A 15 -10.25 -50.27 21.64
C SER A 15 -9.02 -49.35 21.53
N ASN A 16 -8.31 -49.24 22.66
CA ASN A 16 -7.11 -48.45 22.94
C ASN A 16 -5.79 -49.08 22.43
N ALA A 17 -4.73 -48.24 22.54
CA ALA A 17 -3.32 -48.52 22.93
C ALA A 17 -2.35 -49.14 21.90
N SER A 18 -1.05 -48.80 21.79
CA SER A 18 -0.14 -47.82 22.43
C SER A 18 1.19 -47.73 21.63
N ASP A 19 1.98 -46.67 21.93
CA ASP A 19 3.46 -46.53 21.89
C ASP A 19 4.30 -46.44 20.59
N GLY A 20 5.23 -45.47 20.61
CA GLY A 20 6.50 -45.52 19.85
C GLY A 20 6.98 -44.18 19.22
N GLN A 21 8.02 -43.57 19.79
CA GLN A 21 8.68 -42.32 19.37
C GLN A 21 9.80 -42.59 18.28
N PRO A 22 10.61 -41.60 17.83
CA PRO A 22 10.77 -41.12 16.44
C PRO A 22 11.97 -41.69 15.62
N ALA A 23 11.99 -41.51 14.28
CA ALA A 23 13.20 -41.72 13.45
C ALA A 23 13.27 -40.88 12.14
N SER A 24 14.49 -40.46 11.82
CA SER A 24 15.03 -39.49 10.85
C SER A 24 15.00 -39.88 9.35
N PRO A 25 15.26 -38.94 8.41
CA PRO A 25 15.32 -39.22 6.97
C PRO A 25 16.67 -39.82 6.50
N PRO A 26 16.72 -40.62 5.41
CA PRO A 26 17.94 -41.29 4.98
C PRO A 26 18.84 -40.47 4.04
N SER A 27 20.07 -40.96 3.98
CA SER A 27 21.35 -40.40 3.50
C SER A 27 21.72 -40.75 2.05
N GLY A 28 22.53 -39.90 1.41
CA GLY A 28 23.38 -40.28 0.27
C GLY A 28 24.28 -39.16 -0.28
N CYS A 29 25.53 -39.08 0.19
CA CYS A 29 26.64 -38.34 -0.43
C CYS A 29 27.43 -39.27 -1.40
N PRO A 30 28.28 -38.78 -2.33
CA PRO A 30 29.67 -38.42 -1.95
C PRO A 30 30.30 -37.24 -2.72
N MET A 31 31.20 -36.54 -2.03
CA MET A 31 32.15 -35.56 -2.58
C MET A 31 33.27 -36.25 -3.38
N HIS A 32 33.72 -35.62 -4.47
CA HIS A 32 35.08 -35.80 -5.01
C HIS A 32 35.77 -34.46 -5.26
N LYS A 33 36.99 -34.34 -4.74
CA LYS A 33 38.01 -33.31 -5.03
C LYS A 33 38.63 -33.55 -6.42
N GLY A 34 39.04 -32.49 -7.11
CA GLY A 34 39.93 -32.56 -8.28
C GLY A 34 40.49 -31.20 -8.70
N GLN A 35 41.79 -31.13 -8.94
CA GLN A 35 42.63 -29.93 -9.04
C GLN A 35 42.71 -29.27 -10.44
N ARG A 36 42.98 -27.95 -10.41
CA ARG A 36 43.71 -27.04 -11.33
C ARG A 36 44.33 -27.60 -12.64
N LYS A 37 44.13 -26.88 -13.78
CA LYS A 37 45.17 -26.23 -14.64
C LYS A 37 44.63 -25.76 -16.02
N GLY A 38 44.97 -24.52 -16.42
CA GLY A 38 45.48 -24.13 -17.76
C GLY A 38 44.52 -23.77 -18.92
N CYS A 39 44.63 -22.52 -19.43
CA CYS A 39 44.16 -21.99 -20.74
C CYS A 39 45.01 -22.54 -21.93
N PRO A 40 44.65 -22.50 -23.25
CA PRO A 40 44.27 -21.28 -24.02
C PRO A 40 43.38 -21.40 -25.32
N VAL A 41 42.94 -20.22 -25.79
CA VAL A 41 42.33 -19.69 -27.06
C VAL A 41 41.88 -20.61 -28.24
N THR A 42 40.62 -20.48 -28.70
CA THR A 42 40.14 -19.90 -30.01
C THR A 42 38.81 -20.49 -30.53
N ALA A 43 38.01 -19.58 -31.12
CA ALA A 43 37.01 -19.74 -32.18
C ALA A 43 35.54 -20.15 -31.87
N ALA A 44 34.69 -19.13 -32.07
CA ALA A 44 33.41 -19.13 -32.81
C ALA A 44 32.09 -19.60 -32.12
N THR A 45 31.27 -18.57 -31.85
CA THR A 45 29.81 -18.44 -32.10
C THR A 45 28.86 -19.50 -31.54
N SER A 46 28.03 -19.11 -30.56
CA SER A 46 26.59 -18.92 -30.73
C SER A 46 25.95 -18.34 -29.46
N ASP A 47 24.86 -17.61 -29.66
CA ASP A 47 24.14 -16.72 -28.77
C ASP A 47 23.80 -17.25 -27.37
N LEU A 48 23.80 -16.33 -26.39
CA LEU A 48 22.72 -16.04 -25.43
C LEU A 48 23.27 -15.27 -24.21
N THR A 49 23.32 -13.94 -24.30
CA THR A 49 23.41 -13.04 -23.12
C THR A 49 22.05 -12.36 -23.00
N SER A 50 21.20 -12.79 -22.06
CA SER A 50 21.11 -12.25 -20.70
C SER A 50 21.24 -10.72 -20.65
N GLU A 51 20.12 -10.04 -20.81
CA GLU A 51 19.90 -8.70 -20.27
C GLU A 51 18.60 -8.71 -19.47
N SER A 52 18.70 -9.02 -18.18
CA SER A 52 17.72 -8.52 -17.22
C SER A 52 17.89 -7.00 -17.17
N LYS A 53 17.11 -6.28 -17.98
CA LYS A 53 17.01 -4.83 -17.83
C LYS A 53 16.44 -4.54 -16.44
N ALA A 54 17.33 -4.18 -15.52
CA ALA A 54 16.96 -3.45 -14.33
C ALA A 54 16.18 -2.23 -14.83
N HIS A 55 14.90 -2.13 -14.44
CA HIS A 55 14.12 -0.93 -14.64
C HIS A 55 14.66 0.13 -13.69
N THR A 56 15.75 0.78 -14.07
CA THR A 56 16.21 2.00 -13.41
C THR A 56 15.21 3.09 -13.76
N VAL A 57 14.40 3.47 -12.78
CA VAL A 57 13.53 4.64 -12.88
C VAL A 57 14.44 5.86 -13.11
N PRO A 58 14.13 6.77 -14.06
CA PRO A 58 14.97 7.92 -14.33
C PRO A 58 15.18 8.78 -13.08
N ALA A 59 16.42 9.19 -12.86
CA ALA A 59 16.86 10.07 -11.76
C ALA A 59 16.35 11.51 -11.95
N HIS A 60 15.03 11.71 -11.83
CA HIS A 60 14.43 13.04 -11.74
C HIS A 60 13.32 13.05 -10.68
N GLN A 61 13.69 12.64 -9.48
CA GLN A 61 12.85 12.68 -8.29
C GLN A 61 12.76 14.09 -7.69
N ASP A 62 13.79 14.94 -7.87
CA ASP A 62 13.90 16.24 -7.19
C ASP A 62 12.71 17.19 -7.40
N ARG A 63 12.03 17.13 -8.56
CA ARG A 63 10.80 17.91 -8.80
C ARG A 63 9.51 17.10 -8.70
N ALA A 64 9.56 15.77 -8.69
CA ALA A 64 8.36 14.97 -8.44
C ALA A 64 7.79 15.29 -7.05
N TYR A 65 8.68 15.57 -6.08
CA TYR A 65 8.36 15.94 -4.70
C TYR A 65 7.60 17.27 -4.56
N ASP A 66 7.78 18.21 -5.49
CA ASP A 66 7.02 19.48 -5.48
C ASP A 66 5.55 19.29 -5.88
N TYR A 67 5.18 18.17 -6.49
CA TYR A 67 3.86 17.98 -7.14
C TYR A 67 3.04 16.78 -6.62
N VAL A 68 3.56 16.01 -5.64
CA VAL A 68 2.76 15.06 -4.83
C VAL A 68 1.72 15.78 -3.96
N GLU A 69 1.79 17.11 -3.92
CA GLU A 69 0.78 17.97 -3.35
C GLU A 69 -0.62 17.59 -3.87
N CYS A 70 -1.63 17.52 -3.00
CA CYS A 70 -3.02 17.80 -3.37
C CYS A 70 -3.30 19.25 -2.96
N PRO A 71 -2.89 20.27 -3.73
CA PRO A 71 -3.07 21.65 -3.34
C PRO A 71 -4.33 22.18 -4.00
N VAL A 72 -5.46 22.00 -3.35
CA VAL A 72 -6.55 22.95 -3.61
C VAL A 72 -6.22 24.33 -3.01
N THR A 73 -5.15 24.41 -2.21
CA THR A 73 -4.68 25.66 -1.61
C THR A 73 -3.77 26.47 -2.53
N GLY A 74 -3.12 25.86 -3.52
CA GLY A 74 -2.17 26.52 -4.43
C GLY A 74 -2.77 27.05 -5.73
N ALA A 75 -3.86 26.44 -6.21
CA ALA A 75 -4.65 27.01 -7.30
C ALA A 75 -5.53 28.12 -6.73
N ARG A 76 -5.56 29.30 -7.38
CA ARG A 76 -6.64 30.27 -7.19
C ARG A 76 -7.96 29.61 -7.61
N ALA A 77 -8.54 28.80 -6.73
CA ALA A 77 -9.85 28.20 -6.92
C ALA A 77 -10.86 29.35 -6.89
N LYS A 78 -11.23 29.82 -8.08
CA LYS A 78 -12.33 30.79 -8.23
C LYS A 78 -13.66 30.20 -7.75
N ASP A 79 -13.78 28.87 -7.67
CA ASP A 79 -14.99 28.16 -7.28
C ASP A 79 -14.70 27.12 -6.19
N LYS A 80 -14.60 27.55 -4.93
CA LYS A 80 -14.49 26.63 -3.78
C LYS A 80 -15.74 25.76 -3.58
N GLU A 81 -16.85 26.14 -4.20
CA GLU A 81 -18.17 25.50 -4.06
C GLU A 81 -18.29 24.18 -4.87
N SER A 82 -17.40 23.93 -5.83
CA SER A 82 -17.43 22.71 -6.65
C SER A 82 -16.53 21.57 -6.15
N LEU A 83 -15.89 21.72 -4.99
CA LEU A 83 -14.92 20.75 -4.48
C LEU A 83 -15.62 19.75 -3.55
N ASP A 84 -15.34 18.47 -3.74
CA ASP A 84 -15.82 17.44 -2.85
C ASP A 84 -15.12 17.61 -1.47
N PRO A 85 -15.86 17.84 -0.37
CA PRO A 85 -15.27 18.09 0.94
C PRO A 85 -14.55 16.87 1.54
N SER A 86 -14.78 15.66 1.00
CA SER A 86 -14.21 14.40 1.51
C SER A 86 -12.80 14.11 0.98
N ASN A 87 -12.42 14.68 -0.16
CA ASN A 87 -11.11 14.45 -0.80
C ASN A 87 -10.51 15.73 -1.42
N LEU A 88 -11.25 16.84 -1.35
CA LEU A 88 -10.92 18.13 -1.96
C LEU A 88 -10.65 18.01 -3.47
N MET A 89 -11.29 17.06 -4.16
CA MET A 89 -11.15 16.92 -5.61
C MET A 89 -12.20 17.76 -6.35
N PRO A 90 -11.83 18.40 -7.47
CA PRO A 90 -12.82 18.93 -8.40
C PRO A 90 -13.57 17.79 -9.11
N PRO A 91 -14.67 18.10 -9.82
CA PRO A 91 -15.41 17.11 -10.58
C PRO A 91 -14.52 16.32 -11.55
N PRO A 92 -14.80 15.02 -11.76
CA PRO A 92 -13.95 14.18 -12.60
C PRO A 92 -13.89 14.70 -14.04
N ASN A 93 -12.67 14.92 -14.54
CA ASN A 93 -12.43 15.30 -15.93
C ASN A 93 -11.67 14.17 -16.65
N GLN A 94 -12.36 13.51 -17.58
CA GLN A 94 -11.88 12.40 -18.40
C GLN A 94 -11.62 12.81 -19.86
N THR A 95 -11.71 14.10 -20.20
CA THR A 95 -11.45 14.57 -21.56
C THR A 95 -9.94 14.67 -21.78
N PRO A 96 -9.38 14.11 -22.87
CA PRO A 96 -7.97 14.27 -23.21
C PRO A 96 -7.56 15.74 -23.34
N SER A 97 -6.34 16.08 -22.91
CA SER A 97 -5.81 17.44 -23.08
C SER A 97 -5.39 17.69 -24.54
N PRO A 98 -5.45 18.93 -25.06
CA PRO A 98 -5.16 19.23 -26.47
C PRO A 98 -3.81 18.71 -27.01
N ASP A 99 -2.77 18.70 -26.18
CA ASP A 99 -1.40 18.28 -26.55
C ASP A 99 -1.04 16.88 -26.00
N GLN A 100 -2.04 16.03 -25.71
CA GLN A 100 -1.76 14.71 -25.14
C GLN A 100 -1.16 13.76 -26.20
N PRO A 101 0.03 13.18 -25.98
CA PRO A 101 0.75 12.42 -27.01
C PRO A 101 0.19 11.02 -27.27
N PHE A 102 -0.55 10.43 -26.32
CA PHE A 102 -1.14 9.10 -26.43
C PHE A 102 -2.48 9.02 -25.70
N THR A 103 -3.29 8.00 -26.03
CA THR A 103 -4.56 7.78 -25.35
C THR A 103 -4.34 7.20 -23.95
N LEU A 104 -5.16 7.62 -23.00
CA LEU A 104 -5.12 7.15 -21.61
C LEU A 104 -6.42 6.48 -21.25
N SER A 105 -6.34 5.46 -20.38
CA SER A 105 -7.53 4.78 -19.90
C SER A 105 -8.41 5.74 -19.09
N THR A 106 -9.70 5.70 -19.37
CA THR A 106 -10.73 6.37 -18.57
C THR A 106 -11.36 5.43 -17.53
N SER A 107 -10.95 4.15 -17.53
CA SER A 107 -11.43 3.17 -16.57
C SER A 107 -10.96 3.50 -15.17
N ARG A 108 -11.84 3.32 -14.18
CA ARG A 108 -11.56 3.54 -12.76
C ARG A 108 -11.64 2.23 -12.02
N GLU A 109 -10.79 2.09 -11.01
CA GLU A 109 -10.71 0.90 -10.16
C GLU A 109 -11.39 1.16 -8.82
N GLU A 110 -12.21 0.21 -8.37
CA GLU A 110 -12.82 0.23 -7.05
C GLU A 110 -11.82 -0.27 -5.99
N SER A 111 -11.64 0.50 -4.93
CA SER A 111 -10.73 0.15 -3.81
C SER A 111 -11.31 -0.94 -2.91
N SER A 112 -10.52 -1.42 -1.94
CA SER A 112 -11.05 -2.22 -0.83
C SER A 112 -11.62 -1.36 0.32
N ILE A 113 -11.48 -0.04 0.23
CA ILE A 113 -11.71 0.91 1.32
C ILE A 113 -13.18 1.33 1.37
N PRO A 114 -13.94 1.02 2.43
CA PRO A 114 -15.34 1.43 2.54
C PRO A 114 -15.45 2.94 2.80
N ARG A 115 -16.46 3.57 2.18
CA ARG A 115 -16.83 4.96 2.47
C ARG A 115 -17.68 5.03 3.73
N ALA A 116 -17.54 6.10 4.51
CA ALA A 116 -18.34 6.29 5.71
C ALA A 116 -19.78 6.77 5.43
N ASP A 117 -20.02 7.40 4.27
CA ASP A 117 -21.28 8.04 3.89
C ASP A 117 -22.24 7.12 3.11
N SER A 118 -21.79 5.92 2.73
CA SER A 118 -22.51 5.03 1.85
C SER A 118 -22.02 3.58 1.98
N GLU A 119 -22.81 2.63 1.51
CA GLU A 119 -22.41 1.21 1.42
C GLU A 119 -21.40 0.94 0.27
N LYS A 120 -20.88 2.00 -0.36
CA LYS A 120 -19.96 1.91 -1.49
C LYS A 120 -18.51 2.03 -1.02
N LYS A 121 -17.58 1.59 -1.86
CA LYS A 121 -16.15 1.78 -1.62
C LYS A 121 -15.64 3.03 -2.33
N TRP A 122 -14.45 3.47 -1.92
CA TRP A 122 -13.73 4.52 -2.63
C TRP A 122 -13.31 4.03 -4.01
N VAL A 123 -13.24 4.95 -4.97
CA VAL A 123 -12.90 4.64 -6.37
C VAL A 123 -11.72 5.49 -6.79
N TYR A 124 -10.64 4.84 -7.21
CA TYR A 124 -9.41 5.51 -7.63
C TYR A 124 -9.61 6.32 -8.93
N PRO A 125 -8.81 7.38 -9.14
CA PRO A 125 -8.83 8.11 -10.41
C PRO A 125 -8.32 7.23 -11.56
N SER A 126 -8.82 7.47 -12.77
CA SER A 126 -8.29 6.85 -13.98
C SER A 126 -6.98 7.51 -14.41
N GLU A 127 -6.32 6.93 -15.41
CA GLU A 127 -5.13 7.52 -16.04
C GLU A 127 -5.37 8.90 -16.61
N GLN A 128 -6.47 9.05 -17.34
CA GLN A 128 -6.83 10.34 -17.90
C GLN A 128 -7.15 11.38 -16.82
N MET A 129 -7.80 10.99 -15.72
CA MET A 129 -8.04 11.88 -14.58
C MET A 129 -6.74 12.32 -13.91
N PHE A 130 -5.80 11.38 -13.71
CA PHE A 130 -4.50 11.66 -13.11
C PHE A 130 -3.69 12.62 -13.99
N TRP A 131 -3.59 12.35 -15.29
CA TRP A 131 -2.93 13.23 -16.27
C TRP A 131 -3.47 14.66 -16.21
N ASN A 132 -4.80 14.79 -16.27
CA ASN A 132 -5.47 16.09 -16.20
C ASN A 132 -5.26 16.78 -14.84
N ALA A 133 -5.19 16.01 -13.75
CA ALA A 133 -4.90 16.56 -12.43
C ALA A 133 -3.48 17.10 -12.33
N MET A 134 -2.49 16.38 -12.86
CA MET A 134 -1.10 16.83 -12.90
C MET A 134 -0.94 18.11 -13.75
N LEU A 135 -1.60 18.19 -14.91
CA LEU A 135 -1.63 19.42 -15.71
C LEU A 135 -2.20 20.62 -14.93
N ARG A 136 -3.30 20.42 -14.17
CA ARG A 136 -3.86 21.49 -13.32
C ARG A 136 -2.91 21.95 -12.22
N LYS A 137 -2.06 21.04 -11.72
CA LYS A 137 -1.01 21.37 -10.76
C LYS A 137 0.17 22.11 -11.40
N GLY A 138 0.19 22.27 -12.73
CA GLY A 138 1.26 22.94 -13.46
C GLY A 138 2.38 22.00 -13.92
N TRP A 139 2.16 20.68 -13.86
CA TRP A 139 3.09 19.71 -14.41
C TRP A 139 3.19 19.86 -15.93
N LYS A 140 4.40 19.77 -16.47
CA LYS A 140 4.67 19.89 -17.91
C LYS A 140 5.26 18.58 -18.43
N TRP A 141 4.39 17.70 -18.91
CA TRP A 141 4.79 16.41 -19.48
C TRP A 141 5.74 16.50 -20.69
N LYS A 142 5.88 17.68 -21.32
CA LYS A 142 6.76 17.87 -22.50
C LYS A 142 8.25 17.71 -22.19
N ASP A 143 8.64 17.86 -20.92
CA ASP A 143 10.02 17.73 -20.47
C ASP A 143 10.36 16.29 -20.01
N ASP A 144 9.34 15.42 -19.92
CA ASP A 144 9.46 14.05 -19.43
C ASP A 144 9.22 13.03 -20.57
N ASP A 145 10.16 12.12 -20.79
CA ASP A 145 9.99 10.95 -21.69
C ASP A 145 9.06 9.90 -21.04
N ILE A 146 7.84 10.29 -20.68
CA ILE A 146 6.85 9.39 -20.07
C ILE A 146 6.07 8.65 -21.14
N SER A 147 6.06 7.31 -21.08
CA SER A 147 5.24 6.49 -21.96
C SER A 147 3.85 6.21 -21.38
N GLN A 148 2.92 5.76 -22.23
CA GLN A 148 1.61 5.27 -21.78
C GLN A 148 1.75 4.14 -20.75
N LYS A 149 2.76 3.27 -20.91
CA LYS A 149 3.04 2.18 -19.98
C LYS A 149 3.50 2.70 -18.62
N ASP A 150 4.28 3.77 -18.58
CA ASP A 150 4.70 4.39 -17.33
C ASP A 150 3.52 5.00 -16.59
N MET A 151 2.60 5.66 -17.30
CA MET A 151 1.36 6.15 -16.68
C MET A 151 0.55 5.02 -16.03
N TYR A 152 0.34 3.92 -16.76
CA TYR A 152 -0.34 2.73 -16.23
C TYR A 152 0.34 2.21 -14.95
N ASN A 153 1.68 2.08 -14.98
CA ASN A 153 2.45 1.60 -13.85
C ASN A 153 2.36 2.54 -12.64
N ILE A 154 2.48 3.86 -12.86
CA ILE A 154 2.39 4.89 -11.82
C ILE A 154 1.07 4.76 -11.07
N ILE A 155 -0.05 4.67 -11.80
CA ILE A 155 -1.37 4.64 -11.16
C ILE A 155 -1.60 3.34 -10.42
N ARG A 156 -1.19 2.20 -11.00
CA ARG A 156 -1.26 0.91 -10.32
C ARG A 156 -0.49 0.93 -9.01
N ILE A 157 0.71 1.51 -9.02
CA ILE A 157 1.55 1.74 -7.85
C ILE A 157 0.83 2.61 -6.81
N HIS A 158 0.24 3.73 -7.20
CA HIS A 158 -0.46 4.63 -6.28
C HIS A 158 -1.67 3.96 -5.63
N ASN A 159 -2.45 3.20 -6.41
CA ASN A 159 -3.58 2.42 -5.90
C ASN A 159 -3.09 1.38 -4.88
N GLN A 160 -2.01 0.66 -5.19
CA GLN A 160 -1.41 -0.30 -4.26
C GLN A 160 -0.89 0.36 -2.97
N ASN A 161 -0.28 1.55 -3.06
CA ASN A 161 0.17 2.29 -1.87
C ASN A 161 -1.01 2.70 -0.98
N ASN A 162 -2.14 3.11 -1.57
CA ASN A 162 -3.38 3.40 -0.82
C ASN A 162 -3.94 2.16 -0.13
N GLU A 163 -3.96 1.02 -0.82
CA GLU A 163 -4.39 -0.26 -0.25
C GLU A 163 -3.48 -0.72 0.89
N GLN A 164 -2.17 -0.49 0.78
CA GLN A 164 -1.23 -0.78 1.87
C GLN A 164 -1.44 0.15 3.07
N ALA A 165 -1.63 1.44 2.83
CA ALA A 165 -1.96 2.39 3.89
C ALA A 165 -3.24 1.97 4.63
N TRP A 166 -4.26 1.54 3.89
CA TRP A 166 -5.49 1.01 4.50
C TRP A 166 -5.25 -0.24 5.34
N LYS A 167 -4.46 -1.20 4.85
CA LYS A 167 -4.09 -2.39 5.63
C LYS A 167 -3.35 -2.03 6.92
N GLU A 168 -2.44 -1.06 6.89
CA GLU A 168 -1.77 -0.60 8.10
C GLU A 168 -2.75 0.07 9.08
N ILE A 169 -3.71 0.87 8.60
CA ILE A 169 -4.78 1.41 9.45
C ILE A 169 -5.58 0.28 10.09
N LEU A 170 -5.95 -0.77 9.34
CA LEU A 170 -6.68 -1.91 9.90
C LEU A 170 -5.91 -2.63 11.01
N LYS A 171 -4.57 -2.67 10.96
CA LYS A 171 -3.74 -3.21 12.06
C LYS A 171 -3.87 -2.37 13.33
N TRP A 172 -3.96 -1.05 13.21
CA TRP A 172 -4.23 -0.17 14.35
C TRP A 172 -5.66 -0.34 14.86
N GLU A 173 -6.64 -0.40 13.97
CA GLU A 173 -8.05 -0.60 14.32
C GLU A 173 -8.32 -1.98 14.96
N ALA A 174 -7.43 -2.96 14.77
CA ALA A 174 -7.50 -4.24 15.48
C ALA A 174 -7.42 -4.09 17.02
N LEU A 175 -6.77 -3.03 17.53
CA LEU A 175 -6.78 -2.69 18.96
C LEU A 175 -8.19 -2.39 19.49
N HIS A 176 -9.11 -2.01 18.60
CA HIS A 176 -10.47 -1.56 18.88
C HIS A 176 -11.52 -2.42 18.17
N ALA A 177 -11.17 -3.64 17.77
CA ALA A 177 -12.09 -4.53 17.04
C ALA A 177 -13.42 -4.78 17.80
N HIS A 178 -13.39 -4.72 19.14
CA HIS A 178 -14.57 -4.87 19.99
C HIS A 178 -15.49 -3.64 19.99
N GLU A 179 -14.97 -2.44 19.71
CA GLU A 179 -15.73 -1.18 19.66
C GLU A 179 -16.54 -1.07 18.36
N CYS A 180 -16.07 -1.72 17.28
CA CYS A 180 -16.67 -1.58 15.97
C CYS A 180 -16.76 -2.91 15.20
N PRO A 181 -17.77 -3.76 15.50
CA PRO A 181 -17.93 -5.07 14.87
C PRO A 181 -18.19 -5.04 13.36
N CYS A 182 -18.79 -3.96 12.84
CA CYS A 182 -19.02 -3.79 11.41
C CYS A 182 -17.79 -3.31 10.63
N GLY A 183 -16.70 -2.96 11.33
CA GLY A 183 -15.45 -2.50 10.75
C GLY A 183 -15.37 -0.98 10.52
N PRO A 184 -14.15 -0.44 10.44
CA PRO A 184 -13.93 1.00 10.23
C PRO A 184 -14.20 1.40 8.77
N SER A 185 -14.54 2.68 8.55
CA SER A 185 -14.71 3.26 7.21
C SER A 185 -13.98 4.59 7.03
N LEU A 186 -13.57 4.92 5.80
CA LEU A 186 -12.86 6.17 5.50
C LEU A 186 -13.86 7.29 5.24
N VAL A 187 -13.81 8.34 6.07
CA VAL A 187 -14.64 9.55 5.96
C VAL A 187 -14.05 10.50 4.92
N ARG A 188 -12.78 10.83 5.10
CA ARG A 188 -12.06 11.79 4.26
C ARG A 188 -10.56 11.59 4.35
N PHE A 189 -9.86 12.01 3.31
CA PHE A 189 -8.40 12.06 3.30
C PHE A 189 -7.93 13.42 2.79
N GLY A 190 -6.76 13.86 3.26
CA GLY A 190 -6.18 15.13 2.83
C GLY A 190 -4.65 15.05 2.77
N GLY A 191 -4.10 15.51 1.65
CA GLY A 191 -2.65 15.66 1.46
C GLY A 191 -2.10 16.84 2.24
N LYS A 192 -0.96 16.63 2.90
CA LYS A 192 -0.24 17.59 3.75
C LYS A 192 1.28 17.56 3.49
N ALA A 193 1.67 17.50 2.22
CA ALA A 193 3.06 17.31 1.79
C ALA A 193 4.08 18.26 2.45
N ARG A 194 3.72 19.55 2.65
CA ARG A 194 4.62 20.56 3.25
C ARG A 194 4.60 20.59 4.78
N GLU A 195 3.62 19.97 5.40
CA GLU A 195 3.51 19.94 6.86
C GLU A 195 4.16 18.67 7.36
N TYR A 196 5.48 18.66 7.57
CA TYR A 196 6.12 17.46 8.12
C TYR A 196 5.62 17.16 9.54
N SER A 197 5.36 15.88 9.79
CA SER A 197 4.95 15.44 11.12
C SER A 197 6.08 15.70 12.15
N PRO A 198 5.76 15.91 13.44
CA PRO A 198 6.80 16.09 14.47
C PRO A 198 7.82 14.94 14.48
N ARG A 199 7.34 13.71 14.24
CA ARG A 199 8.18 12.50 14.14
C ARG A 199 9.12 12.57 12.93
N ALA A 200 8.62 12.96 11.75
CA ALA A 200 9.43 13.13 10.56
C ALA A 200 10.52 14.19 10.75
N ARG A 201 10.19 15.32 11.39
CA ARG A 201 11.15 16.39 11.70
C ARG A 201 12.27 15.92 12.64
N ILE A 202 11.93 15.17 13.69
CA ILE A 202 12.91 14.62 14.63
C ILE A 202 13.79 13.58 13.94
N ARG A 203 13.22 12.68 13.12
CA ARG A 203 13.99 11.71 12.32
C ARG A 203 14.94 12.40 11.35
N SER A 204 14.48 13.45 10.68
CA SER A 204 15.32 14.23 9.76
C SER A 204 16.49 14.90 10.48
N TRP A 205 16.25 15.45 11.67
CA TRP A 205 17.32 16.00 12.50
C TRP A 205 18.38 14.95 12.90
N MET A 206 18.02 13.66 12.97
CA MET A 206 18.94 12.55 13.22
C MET A 206 19.60 12.00 11.93
N GLY A 207 19.42 12.64 10.78
CA GLY A 207 20.05 12.26 9.50
C GLY A 207 19.24 11.30 8.63
N TYR A 208 17.97 11.02 8.96
CA TYR A 208 17.08 10.26 8.08
C TYR A 208 16.42 11.16 7.02
N GLU A 209 15.99 10.58 5.91
CA GLU A 209 15.25 11.32 4.89
C GLU A 209 13.85 11.73 5.37
N LEU A 210 13.38 12.88 4.89
CA LEU A 210 12.01 13.34 5.10
C LEU A 210 11.06 12.51 4.23
N PRO A 211 9.80 12.32 4.65
CA PRO A 211 8.82 11.67 3.80
C PRO A 211 8.58 12.53 2.56
N PHE A 212 8.49 11.88 1.41
CA PHE A 212 8.22 12.56 0.15
C PHE A 212 6.74 12.98 0.04
N ASP A 213 5.87 12.35 0.82
CA ASP A 213 4.46 12.66 0.88
C ASP A 213 3.89 12.37 2.27
N ARG A 214 2.89 13.15 2.66
CA ARG A 214 2.18 13.00 3.93
C ARG A 214 0.68 13.13 3.70
N HIS A 215 -0.07 12.20 4.27
CA HIS A 215 -1.52 12.24 4.28
C HIS A 215 -2.08 12.16 5.70
N ASP A 216 -3.17 12.90 5.95
CA ASP A 216 -4.02 12.72 7.10
C ASP A 216 -5.32 12.04 6.63
N TRP A 217 -5.64 10.88 7.19
CA TRP A 217 -6.89 10.14 6.91
C TRP A 217 -7.79 10.19 8.13
N ILE A 218 -9.09 10.36 7.91
CA ILE A 218 -10.11 10.42 8.97
C ILE A 218 -10.98 9.19 8.82
N ILE A 219 -10.92 8.33 9.83
CA ILE A 219 -11.61 7.06 9.88
C ILE A 219 -12.80 7.18 10.81
N ASN A 220 -13.96 6.71 10.36
CA ASN A 220 -15.13 6.51 11.19
C ASN A 220 -15.05 5.12 11.82
N ARG A 221 -14.82 5.10 13.12
CA ARG A 221 -14.94 3.91 13.98
C ARG A 221 -16.31 3.95 14.65
N CYS A 222 -17.33 3.46 13.94
CA CYS A 222 -18.69 3.28 14.46
C CYS A 222 -19.26 4.51 15.20
N GLY A 223 -19.06 5.71 14.65
CA GLY A 223 -19.52 6.98 15.21
C GLY A 223 -18.42 7.85 15.82
N THR A 224 -17.21 7.31 15.98
CA THR A 224 -16.03 8.08 16.43
C THR A 224 -15.11 8.38 15.27
N GLU A 225 -14.84 9.66 15.00
CA GLU A 225 -13.81 10.06 14.03
C GLU A 225 -12.41 9.94 14.66
N VAL A 226 -11.54 9.14 14.03
CA VAL A 226 -10.15 8.96 14.43
C VAL A 226 -9.26 9.39 13.29
N ARG A 227 -8.29 10.26 13.58
CA ARG A 227 -7.33 10.73 12.58
C ARG A 227 -6.07 9.87 12.59
N TYR A 228 -5.65 9.47 11.40
CA TYR A 228 -4.39 8.80 11.13
C TYR A 228 -3.45 9.73 10.36
N VAL A 229 -2.17 9.69 10.72
CA VAL A 229 -1.08 10.34 9.99
C VAL A 229 -0.30 9.24 9.27
N ILE A 230 -0.11 9.44 7.98
CA ILE A 230 0.59 8.51 7.08
C ILE A 230 1.74 9.30 6.45
N ASP A 231 2.97 8.94 6.79
CA ASP A 231 4.16 9.46 6.13
C ASP A 231 4.69 8.41 5.15
N TYR A 232 4.90 8.80 3.89
CA TYR A 232 5.44 7.94 2.82
C TYR A 232 6.93 8.26 2.63
N TYR A 233 7.79 7.25 2.77
CA TYR A 233 9.23 7.36 2.56
C TYR A 233 9.67 6.51 1.37
N ASP A 234 10.75 6.93 0.71
CA ASP A 234 11.37 6.13 -0.34
C ASP A 234 12.04 4.89 0.29
N GLY A 235 11.67 3.72 -0.20
CA GLY A 235 12.17 2.42 0.22
C GLY A 235 13.32 1.90 -0.64
N GLY A 236 13.74 2.63 -1.67
CA GLY A 236 14.79 2.23 -2.60
C GLY A 236 14.25 1.42 -3.77
N GLU A 237 14.95 0.34 -4.14
CA GLU A 237 14.65 -0.43 -5.36
C GLU A 237 13.27 -1.13 -5.30
N VAL A 238 12.55 -1.10 -6.44
CA VAL A 238 11.23 -1.72 -6.59
C VAL A 238 11.35 -3.24 -6.52
N ASN A 239 10.69 -3.87 -5.53
CA ASN A 239 10.60 -5.33 -5.45
C ASN A 239 9.60 -5.92 -6.48
N LYS A 240 9.54 -7.25 -6.60
CA LYS A 240 8.64 -7.94 -7.55
C LYS A 240 7.16 -7.68 -7.27
N GLU A 241 6.85 -7.26 -6.05
CA GLU A 241 5.52 -6.91 -5.55
C GLU A 241 5.17 -5.43 -5.75
N TYR A 242 6.00 -4.66 -6.47
CA TYR A 242 5.85 -3.22 -6.72
C TYR A 242 5.82 -2.37 -5.44
N GLN A 243 6.38 -2.86 -4.34
CA GLN A 243 6.54 -2.11 -3.09
C GLN A 243 7.90 -1.40 -3.11
N PHE A 244 7.86 -0.07 -3.19
CA PHE A 244 9.02 0.81 -3.06
C PHE A 244 8.78 1.89 -2.00
N THR A 245 7.62 1.91 -1.35
CA THR A 245 7.29 2.90 -0.32
C THR A 245 7.33 2.28 1.06
N ILE A 246 8.05 2.92 1.97
CA ILE A 246 7.98 2.60 3.39
C ILE A 246 6.90 3.48 4.01
N LEU A 247 5.87 2.85 4.58
CA LEU A 247 4.75 3.54 5.20
C LEU A 247 4.94 3.65 6.71
N ASP A 248 4.92 4.87 7.24
CA ASP A 248 4.81 5.12 8.68
C ASP A 248 3.38 5.60 9.00
N VAL A 249 2.50 4.63 9.30
CA VAL A 249 1.10 4.85 9.67
C VAL A 249 0.92 4.82 11.17
N ARG A 250 0.18 5.80 11.70
CA ARG A 250 -0.05 5.95 13.14
C ARG A 250 -1.25 6.85 13.43
N THR A 251 -1.94 6.61 14.54
CA THR A 251 -3.00 7.51 15.05
C THR A 251 -2.43 8.90 15.32
N ALA A 252 -3.19 9.98 15.16
CA ALA A 252 -2.71 11.35 15.45
C ALA A 252 -2.64 11.63 16.96
N PHE A 253 -1.83 12.60 17.38
CA PHE A 253 -1.75 13.02 18.79
C PHE A 253 -2.83 14.06 19.15
N ASP A 254 -4.10 13.76 18.84
CA ASP A 254 -5.23 14.66 19.10
C ASP A 254 -6.22 14.12 20.13
N SER A 255 -6.04 12.90 20.62
CA SER A 255 -6.87 12.32 21.69
C SER A 255 -6.05 11.46 22.66
N PHE A 256 -6.54 11.33 23.90
CA PHE A 256 -5.94 10.44 24.90
C PHE A 256 -5.94 8.98 24.44
N SER A 257 -7.01 8.53 23.77
CA SER A 257 -7.09 7.18 23.19
C SER A 257 -5.96 6.95 22.20
N ALA A 258 -5.74 7.89 21.27
CA ALA A 258 -4.68 7.77 20.28
C ALA A 258 -3.27 7.79 20.88
N VAL A 259 -3.03 8.58 21.94
CA VAL A 259 -1.78 8.55 22.71
C VAL A 259 -1.57 7.16 23.32
N TRP A 260 -2.62 6.62 23.96
CA TRP A 260 -2.58 5.30 24.58
C TRP A 260 -2.33 4.19 23.56
N ASP A 261 -2.95 4.25 22.38
CA ASP A 261 -2.70 3.30 21.30
C ASP A 261 -1.24 3.31 20.86
N ARG A 262 -0.66 4.50 20.70
CA ARG A 262 0.77 4.61 20.38
C ARG A 262 1.66 4.03 21.47
N MET A 263 1.32 4.23 22.74
CA MET A 263 2.06 3.62 23.85
C MET A 263 1.98 2.10 23.83
N LYS A 264 0.79 1.52 23.64
CA LYS A 264 0.59 0.07 23.52
C LYS A 264 1.42 -0.52 22.38
N VAL A 265 1.32 0.06 21.18
CA VAL A 265 2.07 -0.42 20.00
C VAL A 265 3.58 -0.23 20.18
N ALA A 266 4.03 0.86 20.78
CA ALA A 266 5.44 1.08 21.09
C ALA A 266 5.98 0.04 22.09
N TRP A 267 5.20 -0.25 23.14
CA TRP A 267 5.53 -1.29 24.12
C TRP A 267 5.63 -2.66 23.45
N TRP A 268 4.65 -3.05 22.63
CA TRP A 268 4.69 -4.32 21.90
C TRP A 268 5.91 -4.44 21.00
N ARG A 269 6.27 -3.38 20.27
CA ARG A 269 7.47 -3.37 19.43
C ARG A 269 8.78 -3.46 20.22
N TRP A 270 8.77 -3.04 21.48
CA TRP A 270 9.93 -3.13 22.35
C TRP A 270 10.07 -4.52 23.00
N THR A 271 8.96 -5.18 23.29
CA THR A 271 8.93 -6.47 24.00
C THR A 271 8.81 -7.70 23.10
N SER A 272 8.54 -7.52 21.81
CA SER A 272 8.49 -8.60 20.81
C SER A 272 9.84 -8.79 20.15
#